data_AF-A0A246G791-F1
#
_entry.id   AF-A0A246G791-F1
#
_cell.length_a   1.000
_cell.length_b   1.000
_cell.length_c   1.000
_cell.angle_alpha   90.00
_cell.angle_beta   90.00
_cell.angle_gamma   90.00
#
_symmetry.space_group_name_H-M   'P 1'
#
loop_
_entity.id
_entity.type
_entity.pdbx_description
1 polymer ?
#
loop_
_entity_poly.entity_id
_entity_poly.type
_entity_poly.pdbx_seq_one_letter_code
_entity_poly.pdbx_strand_id
1 'polypeptide(L)'
;MWGIAEVENGLIKPIGNKGNSFNNGVDFVITTSGELKIGKKHHFLGNASDVEAAGTIRTVNGKLKNISNASGHYFPTIEEANKFPEIFRQLGIDTKGAALEILYIDAS
;
A
#
# COMPACT_ATOMS: atom_id res chain seq x y z
N MET A 1 12.62 -5.29 2.68
CA MET A 1 12.08 -3.95 2.34
C MET A 1 12.70 -3.49 1.03
N TRP A 2 11.94 -2.91 0.08
CA TRP A 2 12.50 -2.33 -1.15
C TRP A 2 12.87 -0.86 -0.97
N GLY A 3 12.10 -0.13 -0.14
CA GLY A 3 12.40 1.24 0.24
C GLY A 3 11.14 1.98 0.67
N ILE A 4 11.31 3.25 1.01
CA ILE A 4 10.20 4.21 1.16
C ILE A 4 9.81 4.67 -0.24
N ALA A 5 8.53 4.61 -0.53
CA ALA A 5 7.94 5.10 -1.76
C ALA A 5 7.69 6.61 -1.61
N GLU A 6 8.42 7.40 -2.38
CA GLU A 6 8.18 8.83 -2.47
C GLU A 6 7.08 9.12 -3.50
N VAL A 7 6.38 10.24 -3.34
CA VAL A 7 5.26 10.63 -4.18
C VAL A 7 5.53 12.00 -4.77
N GLU A 8 5.35 12.14 -6.08
CA GLU A 8 5.59 13.37 -6.81
C GLU A 8 4.51 13.55 -7.88
N ASN A 9 3.81 14.69 -7.87
CA ASN A 9 2.72 14.99 -8.81
C ASN A 9 1.60 13.92 -8.87
N GLY A 10 1.22 13.30 -7.75
CA GLY A 10 0.21 12.22 -7.80
C GLY A 10 0.78 10.83 -8.10
N LEU A 11 2.07 10.71 -8.39
CA LEU A 11 2.69 9.47 -8.86
C LEU A 11 3.72 8.96 -7.86
N ILE A 12 3.71 7.65 -7.64
CA ILE A 12 4.75 6.97 -6.86
C ILE A 12 6.05 7.00 -7.67
N LYS A 13 7.12 7.53 -7.06
CA LYS A 13 8.46 7.57 -7.61
C LYS A 13 9.08 6.18 -7.67
N PRO A 14 10.02 5.94 -8.59
CA PRO A 14 10.71 4.66 -8.69
C PRO A 14 11.51 4.35 -7.43
N ILE A 15 11.30 3.15 -6.88
CA ILE A 15 11.97 2.72 -5.65
C ILE A 15 13.28 2.04 -6.03
N GLY A 16 14.38 2.78 -5.91
CA GLY A 16 15.72 2.31 -6.29
C GLY A 16 15.71 1.68 -7.69
N ASN A 17 16.25 0.45 -7.80
CA ASN A 17 16.33 -0.27 -9.07
C ASN A 17 15.05 -1.02 -9.47
N LYS A 18 13.97 -0.97 -8.68
CA LYS A 18 12.71 -1.67 -9.01
C LYS A 18 11.83 -0.89 -9.98
N GLY A 19 12.00 0.42 -10.05
CA GLY A 19 11.06 1.30 -10.76
C GLY A 19 9.79 1.55 -9.94
N ASN A 20 8.74 2.01 -10.61
CA ASN A 20 7.45 2.41 -10.03
C ASN A 20 6.25 1.62 -10.61
N SER A 21 6.53 0.50 -11.27
CA SER A 21 5.53 -0.36 -11.92
C SER A 21 5.52 -1.75 -11.27
N PHE A 22 4.55 -1.99 -10.40
CA PHE A 22 4.34 -3.25 -9.69
C PHE A 22 3.11 -3.99 -10.23
N ASN A 23 3.24 -4.57 -11.43
CA ASN A 23 2.12 -5.23 -12.11
C ASN A 23 1.69 -6.55 -11.43
N ASN A 24 2.61 -7.23 -10.77
CA ASN A 24 2.35 -8.48 -10.03
C ASN A 24 1.79 -8.27 -8.62
N GLY A 25 1.52 -7.03 -8.21
CA GLY A 25 1.22 -6.71 -6.82
C GLY A 25 2.49 -6.66 -5.96
N VAL A 26 2.48 -5.75 -5.00
CA VAL A 26 3.55 -5.55 -4.04
C VAL A 26 2.95 -5.18 -2.69
N ASP A 27 3.59 -5.63 -1.61
CA ASP A 27 3.16 -5.30 -0.26
C ASP A 27 3.48 -3.84 0.04
N PHE A 28 2.56 -3.15 0.71
CA PHE A 28 2.75 -1.80 1.21
C PHE A 28 2.41 -1.68 2.69
N VAL A 29 3.03 -0.70 3.34
CA VAL A 29 2.77 -0.26 4.71
C VAL A 29 2.77 1.25 4.73
N ILE A 30 1.86 1.82 5.46
CA ILE A 30 1.84 3.23 5.80
C ILE A 30 2.08 3.30 7.31
N THR A 31 3.16 3.95 7.73
CA THR A 31 3.40 4.18 9.16
C THR A 31 2.49 5.28 9.68
N THR A 32 2.28 5.37 11.00
CA THR A 32 1.56 6.49 11.63
C THR A 32 2.22 7.86 11.37
N SER A 33 3.50 7.86 10.96
CA SER A 33 4.20 9.06 10.50
C SER A 33 3.84 9.49 9.07
N GLY A 34 3.00 8.74 8.36
CA GLY A 34 2.66 9.01 6.96
C GLY A 34 3.75 8.60 5.98
N GLU A 35 4.55 7.57 6.27
CA GLU A 35 5.54 7.05 5.31
C GLU A 35 5.01 5.81 4.59
N LEU A 36 4.90 5.87 3.26
CA LEU A 36 4.58 4.69 2.44
C LEU A 36 5.83 3.83 2.22
N LYS A 37 5.86 2.63 2.78
CA LYS A 37 6.94 1.65 2.62
C LYS A 37 6.45 0.52 1.73
N ILE A 38 7.23 0.18 0.70
CA ILE A 38 6.87 -0.86 -0.27
C ILE A 38 7.92 -1.97 -0.27
N GLY A 39 7.50 -3.22 -0.43
CA GLY A 39 8.42 -4.36 -0.52
C GLY A 39 7.78 -5.68 -0.96
N LYS A 40 8.62 -6.63 -1.40
CA LYS A 40 8.25 -8.05 -1.48
C LYS A 40 8.86 -8.78 -0.28
N LYS A 41 8.04 -9.09 0.73
CA LYS A 41 8.24 -10.10 1.79
C LYS A 41 7.33 -9.75 2.97
N HIS A 42 6.19 -10.45 3.06
CA HIS A 42 5.26 -10.43 4.20
C HIS A 42 5.94 -10.54 5.58
N HIS A 43 7.10 -11.20 5.68
CA HIS A 43 7.83 -11.37 6.94
C HIS A 43 8.41 -10.06 7.52
N PHE A 44 8.50 -8.99 6.71
CA PHE A 44 9.02 -7.69 7.16
C PHE A 44 7.92 -6.77 7.70
N LEU A 45 6.66 -7.03 7.34
CA LEU A 45 5.49 -6.23 7.72
C LEU A 45 5.06 -6.49 9.16
N GLY A 46 5.25 -7.73 9.64
CA GLY A 46 4.84 -8.15 10.98
C GLY A 46 5.78 -7.73 12.12
N ASN A 47 6.91 -7.06 11.82
CA ASN A 47 7.92 -6.68 12.81
C ASN A 47 7.96 -5.17 13.11
N ALA A 48 7.09 -4.37 12.50
CA ALA A 48 7.11 -2.92 12.62
C ALA A 48 5.93 -2.44 13.46
N SER A 49 6.25 -1.96 14.65
CA SER A 49 5.41 -1.14 15.52
C SER A 49 4.68 -0.03 14.74
N ASP A 50 3.43 0.22 15.10
CA ASP A 50 2.61 1.39 14.72
C ASP A 50 2.50 1.67 13.20
N VAL A 51 1.74 0.81 12.51
CA VAL A 51 1.34 1.02 11.11
C VAL A 51 -0.11 1.47 11.04
N GLU A 52 -0.40 2.45 10.20
CA GLU A 52 -1.74 3.01 9.99
C GLU A 52 -2.52 2.22 8.91
N ALA A 53 -1.81 1.70 7.91
CA ALA A 53 -2.40 0.85 6.88
C ALA A 53 -1.37 -0.16 6.35
N ALA A 54 -1.80 -1.39 6.11
CA ALA A 54 -0.95 -2.39 5.45
C ALA A 54 -1.78 -3.25 4.51
N GLY A 55 -1.17 -3.66 3.40
CA GLY A 55 -1.88 -4.40 2.36
C GLY A 55 -1.01 -4.71 1.16
N THR A 56 -1.67 -5.01 0.04
CA THR A 56 -1.02 -5.18 -1.27
C THR A 56 -1.54 -4.10 -2.22
N ILE A 57 -0.67 -3.51 -3.04
CA ILE A 57 -1.06 -2.58 -4.11
C ILE A 57 -0.48 -3.00 -5.44
N ARG A 58 -1.15 -2.55 -6.51
CA ARG A 58 -0.61 -2.60 -7.87
C ARG A 58 -0.42 -1.18 -8.39
N THR A 59 0.76 -0.93 -8.92
CA THR A 59 1.07 0.34 -9.58
C THR A 59 1.52 0.09 -11.02
N VAL A 60 1.19 1.00 -11.92
CA VAL A 60 1.64 0.97 -13.31
C VAL A 60 2.10 2.36 -13.68
N ASN A 61 3.38 2.51 -14.00
CA ASN A 61 4.07 3.78 -14.24
C ASN A 61 3.86 4.79 -13.09
N GLY A 62 3.96 4.33 -11.84
CA GLY A 62 3.75 5.16 -10.65
C GLY A 62 2.29 5.48 -10.33
N LYS A 63 1.33 5.13 -11.19
CA LYS A 63 -0.10 5.29 -10.91
C LYS A 63 -0.62 4.11 -10.13
N LEU A 64 -1.39 4.39 -9.08
CA LEU A 64 -2.09 3.36 -8.33
C LEU A 64 -3.22 2.80 -9.18
N LYS A 65 -3.26 1.47 -9.32
CA LYS A 65 -4.27 0.75 -10.11
C LYS A 65 -5.18 -0.08 -9.25
N ASN A 66 -4.64 -0.66 -8.19
CA ASN A 66 -5.40 -1.50 -7.30
C ASN A 66 -4.81 -1.43 -5.89
N ILE A 67 -5.69 -1.49 -4.89
CA ILE A 67 -5.37 -1.49 -3.47
C ILE A 67 -6.12 -2.65 -2.86
N SER A 68 -5.45 -3.47 -2.06
CA SER A 68 -6.07 -4.54 -1.30
C SER A 68 -5.59 -4.54 0.15
N ASN A 69 -6.47 -4.90 1.09
CA ASN A 69 -6.09 -5.14 2.50
C ASN A 69 -5.40 -6.50 2.72
N ALA A 70 -4.99 -7.16 1.64
CA ALA A 70 -4.23 -8.40 1.65
C ALA A 70 -2.83 -8.13 2.21
N SER A 71 -2.64 -8.19 3.52
CA SER A 71 -1.32 -7.99 4.16
C SER A 71 -0.80 -9.23 4.91
N GLY A 72 -1.53 -10.35 4.81
CA GLY A 72 -1.11 -11.65 5.32
C GLY A 72 -1.29 -11.79 6.84
N HIS A 73 -0.55 -11.02 7.66
CA HIS A 73 -0.63 -11.11 9.14
C HIS A 73 -1.39 -9.94 9.76
N TYR A 74 -1.29 -8.75 9.17
CA TYR A 74 -2.07 -7.60 9.58
C TYR A 74 -3.33 -7.58 8.72
N PHE A 75 -4.49 -7.82 9.31
CA PHE A 75 -5.76 -7.72 8.61
C PHE A 75 -6.46 -6.47 9.11
N PRO A 76 -6.27 -5.32 8.42
CA PRO A 76 -7.00 -4.12 8.77
C PRO A 76 -8.49 -4.41 8.63
N THR A 77 -9.26 -3.83 9.53
CA THR A 77 -10.73 -3.92 9.47
C THR A 77 -11.24 -3.29 8.18
N ILE A 78 -12.47 -3.59 7.79
CA ILE A 78 -13.10 -3.00 6.61
C ILE A 78 -13.15 -1.47 6.72
N GLU A 79 -13.39 -0.95 7.93
CA GLU A 79 -13.38 0.48 8.19
C GLU A 79 -12.01 1.12 7.92
N GLU A 80 -10.93 0.45 8.29
CA GLU A 80 -9.56 0.89 7.99
C GLU A 80 -9.25 0.77 6.50
N ALA A 81 -9.63 -0.36 5.87
CA ALA A 81 -9.44 -0.56 4.43
C ALA A 81 -10.19 0.49 3.60
N ASN A 82 -11.36 0.94 4.06
CA ASN A 82 -12.11 2.04 3.43
C ASN A 82 -11.38 3.39 3.53
N LYS A 83 -10.51 3.57 4.53
CA LYS A 83 -9.67 4.78 4.65
C LYS A 83 -8.44 4.73 3.76
N PHE A 84 -8.05 3.57 3.21
CA PHE A 84 -6.85 3.47 2.38
C PHE A 84 -6.81 4.49 1.24
N PRO A 85 -7.85 4.65 0.39
CA PRO A 85 -7.79 5.62 -0.70
C PRO A 85 -7.62 7.06 -0.22
N GLU A 86 -8.15 7.39 0.96
CA GLU A 86 -8.00 8.71 1.58
C GLU A 86 -6.58 8.91 2.11
N ILE A 87 -6.02 7.92 2.83
CA ILE A 87 -4.64 7.95 3.32
C ILE A 87 -3.66 8.10 2.13
N PHE A 88 -3.86 7.32 1.06
CA PHE A 88 -3.06 7.46 -0.17
C PHE A 88 -3.17 8.87 -0.77
N ARG A 89 -4.37 9.48 -0.77
CA ARG A 89 -4.54 10.86 -1.23
C ARG A 89 -3.87 11.88 -0.30
N GLN A 90 -3.87 11.66 1.01
CA GLN A 90 -3.15 12.51 1.97
C GLN A 90 -1.63 12.47 1.75
N LEU A 91 -1.11 11.32 1.32
CA LEU A 91 0.28 11.16 0.86
C LEU A 91 0.55 11.82 -0.51
N GLY A 92 -0.49 12.39 -1.14
CA GLY A 92 -0.39 13.02 -2.44
C GLY A 92 -0.42 12.04 -3.62
N ILE A 93 -0.89 10.80 -3.42
CA ILE A 93 -1.00 9.78 -4.48
C ILE A 93 -2.36 9.90 -5.17
N ASP A 94 -2.34 9.86 -6.50
CA ASP A 94 -3.57 9.84 -7.30
C ASP A 94 -4.18 8.44 -7.23
N THR A 95 -5.28 8.32 -6.49
CA THR A 95 -6.09 7.10 -6.39
C THR A 95 -7.21 7.06 -7.43
N LYS A 96 -7.21 8.02 -8.38
CA LYS A 96 -8.26 8.17 -9.38
C LYS A 96 -8.25 6.98 -10.35
N GLY A 97 -9.26 6.13 -10.24
CA GLY A 97 -9.37 4.89 -11.02
C GLY A 97 -8.58 3.72 -10.42
N ALA A 98 -8.13 3.82 -9.16
CA ALA A 98 -7.68 2.66 -8.41
C ALA A 98 -8.90 1.86 -7.92
N ALA A 99 -8.87 0.54 -8.10
CA ALA A 99 -9.86 -0.35 -7.50
C ALA A 99 -9.46 -0.68 -6.06
N LEU A 100 -10.42 -0.67 -5.13
CA LEU A 100 -10.23 -1.09 -3.74
C LEU A 100 -10.83 -2.49 -3.56
N GLU A 101 -9.99 -3.46 -3.25
CA GLU A 101 -10.36 -4.85 -2.97
C GLU A 101 -10.22 -5.12 -1.47
N ILE A 102 -11.33 -5.09 -0.76
CA ILE A 102 -11.37 -5.43 0.66
C ILE A 102 -11.66 -6.93 0.80
N LEU A 103 -10.63 -7.71 1.14
CA LEU A 103 -10.77 -9.10 1.54
C LEU A 103 -11.47 -9.16 2.89
N TYR A 104 -12.67 -9.74 2.88
CA TYR A 104 -13.44 -10.10 4.06
C TYR A 104 -12.92 -11.45 4.55
N ILE A 105 -12.13 -11.46 5.63
CA ILE A 105 -11.94 -12.70 6.40
C ILE A 105 -13.14 -12.82 7.32
N ASP A 106 -14.14 -13.57 6.87
CA ASP A 106 -15.17 -14.08 7.76
C ASP A 106 -14.45 -15.03 8.74
N ALA A 107 -14.29 -14.60 9.98
CA ALA A 107 -13.89 -15.49 11.06
C ALA A 107 -15.09 -16.40 11.35
N SER A 108 -15.32 -17.38 10.48
CA SER A 108 -16.28 -18.47 10.70
C SER A 108 -15.73 -19.49 11.69
#